data_AF-A0A7S4QBD3-F1
#
_entry.id   AF-A0A7S4QBD3-F1
#
_cell.length_a   1.000
_cell.length_b   1.000
_cell.length_c   1.000
_cell.angle_alpha   90.00
_cell.angle_beta   90.00
_cell.angle_gamma   90.00
#
_symmetry.space_group_name_H-M   'P 1'
#
loop_
_entity.id
_entity.type
_entity.pdbx_description
1 polymer ?
#
loop_
_entity_poly.entity_id
_entity_poly.type
_entity_poly.pdbx_seq_one_letter_code
_entity_poly.pdbx_strand_id
1 'polypeptide(L)'
;RTSESYPPPPPAASLAMASFADDAKIAELVANSPPGWFSFEYFPPKTDEGVANLRKRIVRMKALKPLFTDFTWGAGGSTSELTLQLTSAAKNEFGCVANM
;
A
#
# COMPACT_ATOMS: atom_id res chain seq x y z
N ARG A 1 53.82 -17.18 -1.48
CA ARG A 1 53.68 -15.71 -1.42
C ARG A 1 52.99 -15.26 -2.70
N THR A 2 51.67 -15.39 -2.72
CA THR A 2 50.77 -14.85 -3.75
C THR A 2 49.68 -14.14 -2.96
N SER A 3 49.70 -12.81 -3.01
CA SER A 3 48.74 -11.95 -2.34
C SER A 3 47.43 -12.00 -3.12
N GLU A 4 46.49 -12.84 -2.69
CA GLU A 4 45.09 -12.69 -3.11
C GLU A 4 44.51 -11.47 -2.38
N SER A 5 44.45 -10.36 -3.09
CA SER A 5 43.73 -9.17 -2.64
C SER A 5 42.24 -9.50 -2.63
N TYR A 6 41.64 -9.47 -1.45
CA TYR A 6 40.19 -9.48 -1.30
C TYR A 6 39.58 -8.35 -2.15
N PRO A 7 38.57 -8.62 -3.01
CA PRO A 7 37.90 -7.56 -3.73
C PRO A 7 37.21 -6.63 -2.73
N PRO A 8 37.12 -5.31 -2.99
CA PRO A 8 36.37 -4.43 -2.11
C PRO A 8 34.94 -4.96 -1.95
N PRO A 9 34.32 -4.82 -0.76
CA PRO A 9 32.92 -5.15 -0.61
C PRO A 9 32.13 -4.42 -1.71
N PRO A 10 31.10 -5.06 -2.29
CA PRO A 10 30.25 -4.38 -3.26
C PRO A 10 29.79 -3.06 -2.63
N PRO A 11 29.76 -1.94 -3.39
CA PRO A 11 29.26 -0.68 -2.87
C PRO A 11 27.92 -0.98 -2.21
N ALA A 12 27.76 -0.53 -0.96
CA ALA A 12 26.54 -0.73 -0.17
C ALA A 12 25.37 -0.57 -1.13
N ALA A 13 24.64 -1.66 -1.38
CA ALA A 13 23.58 -1.69 -2.36
C ALA A 13 22.74 -0.45 -2.08
N SER A 14 22.80 0.50 -3.02
CA SER A 14 22.02 1.73 -2.97
C SER A 14 20.63 1.26 -2.60
N LEU A 15 20.16 1.68 -1.42
CA LEU A 15 18.79 1.44 -1.02
C LEU A 15 17.99 2.02 -2.17
N ALA A 16 17.48 1.14 -3.04
CA ALA A 16 16.78 1.58 -4.22
C ALA A 16 15.70 2.51 -3.66
N MET A 17 15.80 3.79 -4.00
CA MET A 17 14.70 4.71 -3.82
C MET A 17 13.53 3.95 -4.43
N ALA A 18 12.63 3.45 -3.58
CA ALA A 18 11.41 2.83 -4.03
C ALA A 18 10.85 3.86 -5.01
N SER A 19 10.79 3.49 -6.28
CA SER A 19 10.39 4.43 -7.30
C SER A 19 9.06 4.99 -6.82
N PHE A 20 8.97 6.31 -6.67
CA PHE A 20 7.69 7.00 -6.62
C PHE A 20 7.10 6.86 -8.02
N ALA A 21 6.75 5.63 -8.41
CA ALA A 21 5.88 5.43 -9.54
C ALA A 21 4.58 6.11 -9.13
N ASP A 22 4.21 7.14 -9.87
CA ASP A 22 2.87 7.70 -9.75
C ASP A 22 1.90 6.54 -9.92
N ASP A 23 1.05 6.31 -8.92
CA ASP A 23 0.02 5.28 -9.04
C ASP A 23 -0.82 5.59 -10.27
N ALA A 24 -1.19 4.54 -11.02
CA ALA A 24 -2.17 4.71 -12.09
C ALA A 24 -3.43 5.37 -11.53
N LYS A 25 -3.92 6.41 -12.20
CA LYS A 25 -5.14 7.09 -11.77
C LYS A 25 -6.31 6.11 -11.79
N ILE A 26 -7.13 6.10 -10.74
CA ILE A 26 -8.29 5.20 -10.65
C ILE A 26 -9.22 5.36 -11.87
N ALA A 27 -9.38 6.59 -12.38
CA ALA A 27 -10.16 6.85 -13.60
C ALA A 27 -9.62 6.08 -14.82
N GLU A 28 -8.31 6.01 -14.99
CA GLU A 28 -7.66 5.27 -16.08
C GLU A 28 -7.75 3.76 -15.85
N LEU A 29 -7.60 3.31 -14.59
CA LEU A 29 -7.78 1.90 -14.24
C LEU A 29 -9.20 1.42 -14.56
N VAL A 30 -10.21 2.21 -14.22
CA VAL A 30 -11.62 1.89 -14.50
C VAL A 30 -11.88 1.88 -16.01
N ALA A 31 -11.37 2.87 -16.75
CA ALA A 31 -11.56 2.96 -18.20
C ALA A 31 -10.93 1.78 -18.96
N ASN A 32 -9.81 1.23 -18.46
CA ASN A 32 -9.08 0.14 -19.09
C ASN A 32 -9.40 -1.26 -18.55
N SER A 33 -10.29 -1.37 -17.55
CA SER A 33 -10.64 -2.65 -16.93
C SER A 33 -11.83 -3.31 -17.63
N PRO A 34 -11.82 -4.65 -17.81
CA PRO A 34 -12.98 -5.36 -18.30
C PRO A 34 -14.15 -5.25 -17.31
N PRO A 35 -15.42 -5.38 -17.77
CA PRO A 35 -16.58 -5.41 -16.89
C PRO A 35 -16.46 -6.47 -15.78
N GLY A 36 -17.00 -6.17 -14.60
CA GLY A 36 -16.94 -7.07 -13.44
C GLY A 36 -15.76 -6.81 -12.49
N TRP A 37 -15.06 -5.68 -12.65
CA TRP A 37 -14.13 -5.20 -11.64
C TRP A 37 -14.86 -4.84 -10.33
N PHE A 38 -14.12 -4.85 -9.23
CA PHE A 38 -14.64 -4.49 -7.92
C PHE A 38 -13.57 -3.78 -7.08
N SER A 39 -14.01 -3.11 -6.02
CA SER A 39 -13.16 -2.47 -5.02
C SER A 39 -13.64 -2.83 -3.61
N PHE A 40 -12.83 -2.52 -2.60
CA PHE A 40 -13.21 -2.63 -1.20
C PHE A 40 -13.16 -1.27 -0.52
N GLU A 41 -14.05 -1.05 0.43
CA GLU A 41 -14.05 0.13 1.30
C GLU A 41 -13.85 -0.33 2.76
N TYR A 42 -12.94 0.34 3.47
CA TYR A 42 -12.62 0.05 4.86
C TYR A 42 -12.87 1.24 5.77
N PHE A 43 -13.28 0.93 7.00
CA PHE A 43 -13.51 1.91 8.05
C PHE A 43 -12.36 1.87 9.07
N PRO A 44 -11.80 3.03 9.48
CA PRO A 44 -10.81 3.10 10.55
C PRO A 44 -11.34 2.48 11.85
N PRO A 45 -10.71 1.40 12.37
CA PRO A 45 -11.14 0.77 13.61
C PRO A 45 -10.88 1.68 14.82
N LYS A 46 -11.69 1.54 15.87
CA LYS A 46 -11.57 2.34 17.10
C LYS A 46 -10.48 1.84 18.06
N THR A 47 -9.92 0.66 17.81
CA THR A 47 -8.97 0.00 18.72
C THR A 47 -7.74 -0.47 17.96
N ASP A 48 -6.59 -0.50 18.63
CA ASP A 48 -5.32 -0.94 18.05
C ASP A 48 -5.36 -2.39 17.57
N GLU A 49 -6.04 -3.26 18.32
CA GLU A 49 -6.29 -4.64 17.89
C GLU A 49 -7.12 -4.69 16.61
N GLY A 50 -8.13 -3.82 16.51
CA GLY A 50 -8.93 -3.65 15.30
C GLY A 50 -8.08 -3.22 14.11
N VAL A 51 -7.15 -2.28 14.31
CA VAL A 51 -6.19 -1.83 13.29
C VAL A 51 -5.27 -2.97 12.85
N ALA A 52 -4.69 -3.72 13.78
CA ALA A 52 -3.85 -4.87 13.48
C ALA A 52 -4.60 -5.94 12.68
N ASN A 53 -5.86 -6.21 13.04
CA ASN A 53 -6.73 -7.15 12.33
C ASN A 53 -7.12 -6.65 10.94
N LEU A 54 -7.37 -5.34 10.78
CA LEU A 54 -7.66 -4.74 9.49
C LEU A 54 -6.45 -4.85 8.55
N ARG A 55 -5.23 -4.56 9.01
CA ARG A 55 -4.00 -4.72 8.19
C ARG A 55 -3.87 -6.16 7.65
N LYS A 56 -4.06 -7.17 8.50
CA LYS A 56 -4.07 -8.59 8.09
C LYS A 56 -5.20 -8.89 7.10
N ARG A 57 -6.36 -8.23 7.24
CA ARG A 57 -7.49 -8.39 6.31
C ARG A 57 -7.17 -7.78 4.94
N ILE A 58 -6.61 -6.57 4.89
CA ILE A 58 -6.25 -5.89 3.64
C ILE A 58 -5.32 -6.79 2.81
N VAL A 59 -4.28 -7.36 3.42
CA VAL A 59 -3.35 -8.28 2.73
C VAL A 59 -4.08 -9.50 2.14
N ARG A 60 -4.98 -10.14 2.91
CA ARG A 60 -5.76 -11.28 2.42
C ARG A 60 -6.73 -10.90 1.30
N MET A 61 -7.38 -9.75 1.41
CA MET A 61 -8.35 -9.27 0.42
C MET A 61 -7.67 -8.77 -0.86
N LYS A 62 -6.46 -8.22 -0.77
CA LYS A 62 -5.64 -7.85 -1.93
C LYS A 62 -5.40 -9.04 -2.87
N ALA A 63 -5.30 -10.27 -2.34
CA ALA A 63 -5.16 -11.48 -3.14
C ALA A 63 -6.35 -11.74 -4.08
N LEU A 64 -7.53 -11.17 -3.80
CA LEU A 64 -8.69 -11.22 -4.69
C LEU A 64 -8.56 -10.27 -5.89
N LYS A 65 -7.52 -9.43 -5.92
CA LYS A 65 -7.23 -8.44 -6.98
C LYS A 65 -8.35 -7.40 -7.17
N PRO A 66 -8.79 -6.71 -6.09
CA PRO A 66 -9.62 -5.51 -6.26
C PRO A 66 -8.85 -4.47 -7.08
N LEU A 67 -9.58 -3.69 -7.89
CA LEU A 67 -8.99 -2.66 -8.75
C LEU A 67 -8.35 -1.56 -7.91
N PHE A 68 -9.02 -1.16 -6.84
CA PHE A 68 -8.53 -0.23 -5.83
C PHE A 68 -9.19 -0.53 -4.48
N THR A 69 -8.68 0.11 -3.43
CA THR A 69 -9.31 0.13 -2.11
C THR A 69 -9.56 1.57 -1.66
N ASP A 70 -10.59 1.77 -0.87
CA ASP A 70 -10.95 3.06 -0.31
C ASP A 70 -10.95 3.02 1.22
N PHE A 71 -10.75 4.19 1.83
CA PHE A 71 -10.75 4.37 3.27
C PHE A 71 -11.66 5.53 3.65
N THR A 72 -12.65 5.25 4.49
CA THR A 72 -13.60 6.28 4.88
C THR A 72 -12.94 7.37 5.70
N TRP A 73 -13.47 8.59 5.59
CA TRP A 73 -13.12 9.72 6.42
C TRP A 73 -14.19 9.95 7.49
N GLY A 74 -13.80 9.88 8.78
CA GLY A 74 -14.70 10.16 9.88
C GLY A 74 -15.23 11.59 9.85
N ALA A 75 -16.52 11.79 10.15
CA ALA A 75 -17.14 13.11 10.18
C ALA A 75 -16.30 14.11 11.01
N GLY A 76 -16.14 15.32 10.49
CA GLY A 76 -15.31 16.36 11.11
C GLY A 76 -13.82 16.05 11.23
N GLY A 77 -13.31 15.00 10.55
CA GLY A 77 -11.91 14.59 10.65
C GLY A 77 -11.57 13.74 11.86
N SER A 78 -12.58 13.18 12.55
CA SER A 78 -12.42 12.36 13.76
C SER A 78 -11.48 11.15 13.61
N THR A 79 -11.27 10.66 12.39
CA THR A 79 -10.34 9.56 12.08
C THR A 79 -9.23 9.96 11.11
N SER A 80 -9.06 11.24 10.83
CA SER A 80 -8.17 11.76 9.77
C SER A 80 -6.76 11.15 9.80
N GLU A 81 -6.12 11.19 10.97
CA GLU A 81 -4.77 10.64 11.17
C GLU A 81 -4.72 9.13 10.92
N LEU A 82 -5.66 8.36 11.48
CA LEU A 82 -5.70 6.92 11.28
C LEU A 82 -6.05 6.54 9.84
N THR A 83 -6.97 7.27 9.18
CA THR A 83 -7.30 7.11 7.77
C THR A 83 -6.03 7.32 6.93
N LEU A 84 -5.30 8.42 7.13
CA LEU A 84 -4.03 8.69 6.42
C LEU A 84 -2.98 7.58 6.62
N GLN A 85 -2.82 7.10 7.86
CA GLN A 85 -1.88 6.01 8.16
C GLN A 85 -2.27 4.70 7.47
N LEU A 86 -3.56 4.34 7.49
CA LEU A 86 -4.07 3.13 6.84
C LEU A 86 -3.95 3.21 5.31
N THR A 87 -4.31 4.34 4.71
CA THR A 87 -4.17 4.59 3.27
C THR A 87 -2.71 4.51 2.85
N SER A 88 -1.81 5.15 3.61
CA SER A 88 -0.36 5.10 3.36
C SER A 88 0.18 3.67 3.46
N ALA A 89 -0.20 2.91 4.50
CA ALA A 89 0.21 1.52 4.64
C ALA A 89 -0.32 0.66 3.49
N ALA A 90 -1.57 0.83 3.08
CA ALA A 90 -2.16 0.09 1.97
C ALA A 90 -1.37 0.29 0.67
N LYS A 91 -0.96 1.53 0.39
CA LYS A 91 -0.13 1.87 -0.77
C LYS A 91 1.30 1.33 -0.63
N ASN A 92 2.00 1.79 0.40
CA ASN A 92 3.45 1.66 0.51
C ASN A 92 3.92 0.30 1.03
N GLU A 93 3.09 -0.39 1.82
CA GLU A 93 3.45 -1.68 2.43
C GLU A 93 2.74 -2.86 1.75
N PHE A 94 1.49 -2.68 1.29
CA PHE A 94 0.67 -3.78 0.78
C PHE A 94 0.46 -3.76 -0.75
N GLY A 95 0.94 -2.73 -1.45
CA GLY A 95 0.83 -2.61 -2.91
C GLY A 95 -0.61 -2.48 -3.42
N CYS A 96 -1.49 -1.88 -2.61
CA CYS A 96 -2.83 -1.51 -3.04
C CYS A 96 -2.79 -0.17 -3.79
N VAL A 97 -3.62 -0.04 -4.84
CA VAL A 97 -4.04 1.29 -5.28
C VAL A 97 -5.05 1.78 -4.25
N ALA A 98 -4.75 2.86 -3.55
CA ALA A 98 -5.55 3.35 -2.43
C ALA A 98 -6.12 4.74 -2.72
N ASN A 99 -7.41 4.92 -2.42
CA ASN A 99 -8.13 6.18 -2.50
C ASN A 99 -8.31 6.79 -1.11
N MET A 100 -8.37 8.14 -1.06
CA MET A 100 -8.86 8.94 0.07
C MET A 100 -9.32 10.31 -0.42
#